data_AF-A0A9Q0U177-F1
#
_entry.id   AF-A0A9Q0U177-F1
#
_cell.length_a   1.000
_cell.length_b   1.000
_cell.length_c   1.000
_cell.angle_alpha   90.00
_cell.angle_beta   90.00
_cell.angle_gamma   90.00
#
_symmetry.space_group_name_H-M   'P 1'
#
loop_
_entity.id
_entity.type
_entity.pdbx_description
1 polymer ?
#
loop_
_entity_poly.entity_id
_entity_poly.type
_entity_poly.pdbx_seq_one_letter_code
_entity_poly.pdbx_strand_id
1 'polypeptide(L)'
;MGTLFVYAAICKHEGMPLLFSGTESVLNAYSIVSDADLIAEQEIWAVVDPNAQNEVFNIHNGDVFKWKDLWKVLVEQFGIRKYGLPKNGKTMSLTALMKDKGQQ
;
A
#
# COMPACT_ATOMS: atom_id res chain seq x y z
N MET A 1 2.47 1.19 4.69
CA MET A 1 1.85 -0.13 4.42
C MET A 1 0.96 -0.64 5.56
N GLY A 2 1.33 -0.46 6.83
CA GLY A 2 0.58 -1.02 7.98
C GLY A 2 -0.93 -0.78 7.97
N THR A 3 -1.40 0.41 7.56
CA THR A 3 -2.84 0.73 7.47
C THR A 3 -3.62 -0.24 6.56
N LEU A 4 -3.03 -0.73 5.46
CA LEU A 4 -3.70 -1.67 4.56
C LEU A 4 -3.81 -3.07 5.18
N PHE A 5 -2.82 -3.48 5.97
CA PHE A 5 -2.86 -4.75 6.71
C PHE A 5 -3.91 -4.70 7.83
N VAL A 6 -4.02 -3.58 8.54
CA VAL A 6 -5.10 -3.36 9.53
C VAL A 6 -6.47 -3.43 8.87
N TYR A 7 -6.63 -2.77 7.72
CA TYR A 7 -7.87 -2.87 6.94
C TYR A 7 -8.21 -4.31 6.52
N ALA A 8 -7.22 -5.06 6.02
CA ALA A 8 -7.42 -6.47 5.66
C ALA A 8 -7.78 -7.33 6.88
N ALA A 9 -7.13 -7.11 8.03
CA ALA A 9 -7.47 -7.79 9.28
C ALA A 9 -8.92 -7.52 9.71
N ILE A 10 -9.39 -6.27 9.64
CA ILE A 10 -10.77 -5.89 9.95
C ILE A 10 -11.74 -6.55 8.97
N CYS A 11 -11.47 -6.49 7.67
CA CYS A 11 -12.30 -7.16 6.65
C CYS A 11 -12.42 -8.66 6.91
N LYS A 12 -11.32 -9.31 7.30
CA LYS A 12 -11.32 -10.72 7.66
C LYS A 12 -12.15 -10.98 8.92
N HIS A 13 -11.96 -10.18 9.96
CA HIS A 13 -12.66 -10.32 11.24
C HIS A 13 -14.18 -10.17 11.08
N GLU A 14 -14.63 -9.21 10.28
CA GLU A 14 -16.05 -8.90 10.10
C GLU A 14 -16.69 -9.62 8.89
N GLY A 15 -15.94 -10.44 8.15
CA GLY A 15 -16.42 -11.10 6.94
C GLY A 15 -16.75 -10.15 5.78
N MET A 16 -16.22 -8.93 5.80
CA MET A 16 -16.41 -7.92 4.75
C MET A 16 -15.49 -8.16 3.55
N PRO A 17 -15.86 -7.67 2.35
CA PRO A 17 -14.96 -7.71 1.21
C PRO A 17 -13.75 -6.78 1.39
N LEU A 18 -12.58 -7.20 0.90
CA LEU A 18 -11.40 -6.35 0.79
C LEU A 18 -11.47 -5.52 -0.49
N LEU A 19 -12.16 -4.38 -0.42
CA LEU A 19 -12.34 -3.48 -1.56
C LEU A 19 -11.16 -2.55 -1.73
N PHE A 20 -10.67 -2.41 -2.96
CA PHE A 20 -9.65 -1.44 -3.33
C PHE A 20 -10.25 -0.02 -3.29
N SER A 21 -9.57 0.88 -2.56
CA SER A 21 -10.03 2.27 -2.36
C SER A 21 -9.64 3.21 -3.50
N GLY A 22 -8.79 2.77 -4.43
CA GLY A 22 -8.37 3.54 -5.61
C GLY A 22 -9.17 3.21 -6.87
N THR A 23 -8.79 3.83 -7.98
CA THR A 23 -9.41 3.60 -9.29
C THR A 23 -8.90 2.32 -9.96
N GLU A 24 -9.63 1.80 -10.93
CA GLU A 24 -9.19 0.67 -11.76
C GLU A 24 -7.89 0.98 -12.52
N SER A 25 -7.70 2.24 -12.94
CA SER A 25 -6.47 2.67 -13.60
C SER A 25 -5.26 2.52 -12.67
N VAL A 26 -5.35 2.98 -11.42
CA VAL A 26 -4.29 2.83 -10.41
C VAL A 26 -4.06 1.36 -10.05
N LEU A 27 -5.13 0.57 -9.97
CA LEU A 27 -5.03 -0.86 -9.67
C LEU A 27 -4.14 -1.61 -10.68
N ASN A 28 -4.19 -1.19 -11.94
CA ASN A 28 -3.48 -1.82 -13.07
C ASN A 28 -2.17 -1.11 -13.48
N ALA A 29 -1.95 0.13 -13.00
CA ALA A 29 -0.77 0.92 -13.28
C ALA A 29 0.47 0.38 -12.55
N TYR A 30 1.65 0.62 -13.14
CA TYR A 30 2.92 0.41 -12.46
C TYR A 30 3.11 1.47 -11.38
N SER A 31 3.54 1.03 -10.20
CA SER A 31 3.83 1.84 -9.03
C SER A 31 5.23 1.53 -8.53
N ILE A 32 5.88 2.55 -7.97
CA ILE A 32 7.13 2.43 -7.23
C ILE A 32 6.86 2.64 -5.74
N VAL A 33 7.69 2.05 -4.90
CA VAL A 33 7.73 2.29 -3.46
C VAL A 33 9.18 2.37 -3.01
N SER A 34 9.38 2.93 -1.83
CA SER A 34 10.68 3.07 -1.20
C SER A 34 10.60 2.38 0.15
N ASP A 35 11.43 1.36 0.32
CA ASP A 35 11.57 0.64 1.57
C ASP A 35 12.19 1.56 2.65
N ALA A 36 11.74 1.41 3.89
CA ALA A 36 12.19 2.27 4.99
C ALA A 36 13.67 2.05 5.31
N ASP A 37 14.16 0.81 5.24
CA ASP A 37 15.56 0.48 5.48
C ASP A 37 16.42 1.03 4.34
N LEU A 38 15.95 0.90 3.09
CA LEU A 38 16.64 1.47 1.93
C LEU A 38 16.72 3.00 1.98
N ILE A 39 15.67 3.68 2.45
CA ILE A 39 15.72 5.14 2.68
C ILE A 39 16.79 5.46 3.73
N ALA A 40 16.80 4.75 4.86
CA ALA A 40 17.79 4.96 5.91
C ALA A 40 19.23 4.72 5.42
N GLU A 41 19.44 3.69 4.60
CA GLU A 41 20.72 3.42 3.94
C GLU A 41 21.14 4.56 3.00
N GLN A 42 20.21 5.12 2.21
CA GLN A 42 20.51 6.27 1.35
C GLN A 42 20.86 7.52 2.16
N GLU A 43 20.14 7.78 3.26
CA GLU A 43 20.44 8.91 4.15
C GLU A 43 21.83 8.76 4.78
N ILE A 44 22.20 7.56 5.24
CA ILE A 44 23.55 7.27 5.75
C ILE A 44 24.59 7.48 4.66
N TRP A 45 24.36 6.95 3.45
CA TRP A 45 25.25 7.14 2.31
C TRP A 45 25.47 8.62 2.00
N ALA A 46 24.40 9.42 1.98
CA ALA A 46 24.48 10.85 1.69
C ALA A 46 25.31 11.64 2.71
N VAL A 47 25.37 11.17 3.97
CA VAL A 47 26.19 11.78 5.03
C VAL A 47 27.66 11.41 4.90
N VAL A 48 27.99 10.20 4.44
CA VAL A 48 29.37 9.67 4.46
C VAL A 48 30.12 9.79 3.14
N ASP A 49 29.42 9.88 2.01
CA ASP A 49 30.04 9.94 0.68
C ASP A 49 30.22 11.40 0.22
N PRO A 50 31.46 11.86 -0.02
CA PRO A 50 31.71 13.21 -0.51
C PRO A 50 31.01 13.54 -1.83
N ASN A 51 30.72 12.53 -2.68
CA ASN A 51 30.04 12.73 -3.96
C ASN A 51 28.55 13.00 -3.82
N ALA A 52 27.97 12.78 -2.63
CA ALA A 52 26.56 12.99 -2.36
C ALA A 52 26.25 14.36 -1.74
N GLN A 53 27.27 15.19 -1.47
CA GLN A 53 27.10 16.45 -0.77
C GLN A 53 26.40 17.51 -1.64
N ASN A 54 25.43 18.21 -1.05
CA ASN A 54 24.67 19.31 -1.67
C ASN A 54 23.84 18.91 -2.90
N GLU A 55 23.51 17.64 -3.02
CA GLU A 55 22.70 17.10 -4.11
C GLU A 55 21.30 16.69 -3.63
N VAL A 56 20.37 16.57 -4.58
CA VAL A 56 19.01 16.10 -4.34
C VAL A 56 18.82 14.76 -5.05
N PHE A 57 18.56 13.71 -4.28
CA PHE A 57 18.39 12.36 -4.80
C PHE A 57 16.95 11.86 -4.61
N ASN A 58 16.46 11.13 -5.62
CA ASN A 58 15.29 10.28 -5.46
C ASN A 58 15.72 8.92 -4.91
N ILE A 59 14.79 8.19 -4.29
CA ILE A 59 14.99 6.80 -3.87
C ILE A 59 13.73 5.98 -4.05
N HIS A 60 13.89 4.78 -4.59
CA HIS A 60 12.89 3.73 -4.68
C HIS A 60 13.60 2.39 -4.79
N ASN A 61 12.88 1.28 -4.64
CA ASN A 61 13.43 -0.08 -4.56
C ASN A 61 14.13 -0.59 -5.84
N GLY A 62 14.21 0.21 -6.91
CA GLY A 62 14.75 -0.22 -8.20
C GLY A 62 13.82 -1.10 -9.04
N ASP A 63 12.65 -1.47 -8.52
CA ASP A 63 11.63 -2.26 -9.22
C ASP A 63 10.28 -1.53 -9.31
N VAL A 64 9.31 -2.19 -9.97
CA VAL A 64 7.93 -1.72 -10.08
C VAL A 64 6.97 -2.85 -9.75
N PHE A 65 5.81 -2.52 -9.18
CA PHE A 65 4.73 -3.46 -8.96
C PHE A 65 3.40 -2.89 -9.41
N LYS A 66 2.36 -3.73 -9.47
CA LYS A 66 0.97 -3.29 -9.65
C LYS A 66 0.19 -3.52 -8.37
N TRP A 67 -0.67 -2.57 -8.00
CA TRP A 67 -1.53 -2.70 -6.82
C TRP A 67 -2.38 -3.97 -6.86
N LYS A 68 -2.80 -4.43 -8.04
CA LYS A 68 -3.53 -5.70 -8.20
C LYS A 68 -2.77 -6.90 -7.63
N ASP A 69 -1.45 -6.90 -7.71
CA ASP A 69 -0.62 -8.04 -7.30
C ASP A 69 -0.41 -8.01 -5.78
N LEU A 70 -0.15 -6.82 -5.21
CA LEU A 70 -0.18 -6.63 -3.75
C LEU A 70 -1.55 -6.98 -3.15
N TRP A 71 -2.65 -6.63 -3.82
CA TRP A 71 -3.99 -6.94 -3.32
C TRP A 71 -4.23 -8.45 -3.25
N LYS A 72 -3.74 -9.22 -4.23
CA LYS A 72 -3.78 -10.68 -4.18
C LYS A 72 -2.99 -11.23 -2.99
N VAL A 73 -1.80 -10.69 -2.74
CA VAL A 73 -1.01 -11.07 -1.55
C VAL A 73 -1.82 -10.85 -0.28
N LEU A 74 -2.45 -9.69 -0.09
CA LEU A 74 -3.30 -9.44 1.08
C LEU A 74 -4.46 -10.43 1.20
N VAL A 75 -5.12 -10.73 0.08
CA VAL A 75 -6.24 -11.69 0.04
C VAL A 75 -5.80 -13.09 0.48
N GLU A 76 -4.65 -13.54 -0.02
CA GLU A 76 -4.07 -14.84 0.31
C GLU A 76 -3.61 -14.90 1.77
N GLN A 77 -2.86 -13.90 2.22
CA GLN A 77 -2.31 -13.84 3.59
C GLN A 77 -3.41 -13.79 4.66
N PHE A 78 -4.49 -13.05 4.43
CA PHE A 78 -5.61 -12.93 5.37
C PHE A 78 -6.74 -13.95 5.12
N GLY A 79 -6.67 -14.75 4.05
CA GLY A 79 -7.69 -15.72 3.68
C GLY A 79 -9.07 -15.09 3.47
N ILE A 80 -9.14 -13.99 2.72
CA ILE A 80 -10.36 -13.24 2.43
C ILE A 80 -11.01 -13.77 1.15
N ARG A 81 -12.32 -14.04 1.17
CA ARG A 81 -13.01 -14.65 0.00
C ARG A 81 -13.53 -13.66 -1.03
N LYS A 82 -13.81 -12.41 -0.61
CA LYS A 82 -14.39 -11.37 -1.47
C LYS A 82 -13.45 -10.18 -1.51
N TYR A 83 -13.03 -9.77 -2.71
CA TYR A 83 -12.09 -8.67 -2.91
C TYR A 83 -12.27 -8.05 -4.30
N GLY A 84 -11.66 -6.89 -4.53
CA GLY A 84 -11.64 -6.23 -5.83
C GLY A 84 -12.14 -4.80 -5.79
N LEU A 85 -12.68 -4.32 -6.91
CA LEU A 85 -13.20 -2.96 -7.03
C LEU A 85 -14.66 -2.87 -6.52
N PRO A 86 -15.09 -1.69 -6.01
CA PRO A 86 -16.50 -1.44 -5.73
C PRO A 86 -17.37 -1.62 -6.99
N LYS A 87 -18.52 -2.31 -6.86
CA LYS A 87 -19.41 -2.66 -7.99
C LYS A 87 -19.96 -1.45 -8.77
N ASN A 88 -19.92 -0.26 -8.19
CA ASN A 88 -20.59 0.92 -8.73
C ASN A 88 -19.61 1.85 -9.49
N GLY A 89 -18.35 1.43 -9.67
CA GLY A 89 -17.28 2.26 -10.24
C GLY A 89 -16.87 3.46 -9.38
N LYS A 90 -17.55 3.69 -8.24
CA LYS A 90 -17.21 4.74 -7.29
C LYS A 90 -16.07 4.28 -6.38
N THR A 91 -15.00 5.05 -6.36
CA THR A 91 -13.95 4.95 -5.34
C THR A 91 -14.53 5.21 -3.95
N MET A 92 -14.09 4.42 -2.97
CA MET A 92 -14.51 4.56 -1.58
C MET A 92 -13.30 4.97 -0.74
N SER A 93 -13.50 6.00 0.09
CA SER A 93 -12.46 6.42 1.04
C SER A 93 -12.26 5.35 2.12
N LEU A 94 -11.01 4.99 2.39
CA LEU A 94 -10.67 4.09 3.49
C LEU A 94 -11.09 4.70 4.84
N THR A 95 -10.96 6.01 5.01
CA THR A 95 -11.44 6.74 6.20
C THR A 95 -12.94 6.55 6.42
N ALA A 96 -13.72 6.62 5.34
CA ALA A 96 -15.18 6.42 5.43
C ALA A 96 -15.52 4.96 5.77
N LEU A 97 -14.80 3.99 5.19
CA LEU A 97 -14.99 2.57 5.46
C LEU A 97 -14.66 2.20 6.92
N MET A 98 -13.66 2.86 7.51
CA MET A 98 -13.11 2.50 8.82
C MET A 98 -13.62 3.36 9.98
N LYS A 99 -14.49 4.34 9.73
CA LYS A 99 -14.91 5.37 10.70
C LYS A 99 -15.35 4.81 12.06
N ASP A 100 -16.14 3.75 12.06
CA ASP A 100 -16.76 3.19 13.26
C ASP A 100 -16.11 1.86 13.70
N LYS A 101 -14.93 1.54 13.16
CA LYS A 101 -14.24 0.25 13.37
C LYS A 101 -13.21 0.25 14.50
N GLY A 102 -13.09 1.36 15.24
CA GLY A 102 -12.13 1.53 16.36
C GLY A 102 -12.75 1.57 17.76
N GLN A 103 -14.05 1.30 17.91
CA GLN A 103 -14.79 1.42 19.18
C GLN A 103 -15.00 0.08 19.91
N GLN A 104 -14.20 -0.95 19.63
CA GLN A 104 -14.31 -2.27 20.24
C GLN A 104 -13.53 -2.38 21.54
#